data_AF-A0A496L4D8-F1
#
_entry.id   AF-A0A496L4D8-F1
#
_cell.length_a   1.000
_cell.length_b   1.000
_cell.length_c   1.000
_cell.angle_alpha   90.00
_cell.angle_beta   90.00
_cell.angle_gamma   90.00
#
_symmetry.space_group_name_H-M   'P 1'
#
loop_
_entity.id
_entity.type
_entity.pdbx_description
1 polymer ?
#
loop_
_entity_poly.entity_id
_entity_poly.type
_entity_poly.pdbx_seq_one_letter_code
_entity_poly.pdbx_strand_id
1 'polypeptide(L)'
;MGSTGTQNDKVNIVVDTYMDLLKNMPMFKSYGDNIKTTVKAELAARYIPFRSKSSYYENTVKKMGFTDDPNKSRYQQAEDLTFDNIVKFYNEKIKNAPVIIVIHGNPKYIDLKSIESKYGKVNRVPMTKIFKGGEL
;
A
#
# COMPACT_ATOMS: atom_id res chain seq x y z
N MET A 1 -0.66 0.15 2.54
CA MET A 1 -1.89 -0.59 2.19
C MET A 1 -2.94 0.44 1.86
N GLY A 2 -3.53 0.41 0.65
CA GLY A 2 -4.65 1.29 0.33
C GLY A 2 -5.94 0.67 0.89
N SER A 3 -6.73 1.44 1.62
CA SER A 3 -8.06 1.04 2.08
C SER A 3 -9.05 2.15 1.80
N THR A 4 -10.30 1.77 1.55
CA THR A 4 -11.41 2.70 1.40
C THR A 4 -12.70 2.04 1.87
N GLY A 5 -13.63 2.87 2.34
CA GLY A 5 -14.97 2.46 2.72
C GLY A 5 -15.99 3.00 1.71
N THR A 6 -17.00 2.20 1.40
CA THR A 6 -18.08 2.59 0.49
C THR A 6 -19.38 1.90 0.86
N GLN A 7 -20.50 2.32 0.26
CA GLN A 7 -21.77 1.59 0.35
C GLN A 7 -21.64 0.22 -0.31
N ASN A 8 -22.34 -0.80 0.21
CA ASN A 8 -22.16 -2.18 -0.24
C ASN A 8 -22.40 -2.36 -1.76
N ASP A 9 -23.37 -1.64 -2.34
CA ASP A 9 -23.70 -1.71 -3.77
C ASP A 9 -22.67 -1.02 -4.68
N LYS A 10 -21.74 -0.24 -4.11
CA LYS A 10 -20.70 0.50 -4.84
C LYS A 10 -19.33 -0.18 -4.79
N VAL A 11 -19.21 -1.31 -4.10
CA VAL A 11 -17.94 -2.05 -3.96
C VAL A 11 -17.31 -2.34 -5.32
N ASN A 12 -18.10 -2.77 -6.31
CA ASN A 12 -17.58 -3.10 -7.64
C ASN A 12 -16.98 -1.89 -8.36
N ILE A 13 -17.64 -0.74 -8.27
CA ILE A 13 -17.14 0.52 -8.85
C ILE A 13 -15.82 0.92 -8.19
N VAL A 14 -15.74 0.78 -6.87
CA VAL A 14 -14.53 1.10 -6.12
C VAL A 14 -13.39 0.17 -6.49
N VAL A 15 -13.62 -1.16 -6.54
CA VAL A 15 -12.60 -2.12 -6.96
C VAL A 15 -12.13 -1.81 -8.38
N ASP A 16 -13.04 -1.55 -9.31
CA ASP A 16 -12.71 -1.17 -10.69
C ASP A 16 -11.84 0.09 -10.73
N THR A 17 -12.19 1.12 -9.97
CA THR A 17 -11.46 2.39 -9.92
C THR A 17 -10.05 2.20 -9.34
N TYR A 18 -9.92 1.43 -8.25
CA TYR A 18 -8.61 1.15 -7.66
C TYR A 18 -7.72 0.34 -8.60
N MET A 19 -8.28 -0.67 -9.27
CA MET A 19 -7.53 -1.49 -10.20
C MET A 19 -7.12 -0.71 -11.45
N ASP A 20 -7.95 0.24 -11.91
CA ASP A 20 -7.59 1.16 -12.97
C ASP A 20 -6.45 2.10 -12.55
N LEU A 21 -6.53 2.74 -11.38
CA LEU A 21 -5.47 3.61 -10.86
C LEU A 21 -4.13 2.89 -10.67
N LEU A 22 -4.17 1.62 -10.24
CA LEU A 22 -2.96 0.81 -10.11
C LEU A 22 -2.33 0.47 -11.48
N LYS A 23 -3.14 0.25 -12.51
CA LYS A 23 -2.68 -0.06 -13.87
C LYS A 23 -2.32 1.18 -14.71
N ASN A 24 -2.93 2.31 -14.37
CA ASN A 24 -2.85 3.58 -15.08
C ASN A 24 -2.56 4.70 -14.08
N MET A 25 -1.32 4.76 -13.57
CA MET A 25 -0.89 5.85 -12.69
C MET A 25 -1.01 7.21 -13.43
N PRO A 26 -1.69 8.21 -12.85
CA PRO A 26 -1.75 9.55 -13.44
C PRO A 26 -0.38 10.22 -13.45
N MET A 27 -0.02 10.81 -14.60
CA MET A 27 1.33 11.32 -14.87
C MET A 27 1.38 12.86 -14.76
N PHE A 28 1.28 13.37 -13.53
CA PHE A 28 1.32 14.82 -13.27
C PHE A 28 2.73 15.28 -12.89
N LYS A 29 3.58 15.54 -13.90
CA LYS A 29 4.99 15.95 -13.66
C LYS A 29 5.10 17.24 -12.83
N SER A 30 4.12 18.14 -12.92
CA SER A 30 4.02 19.35 -12.10
C SER A 30 3.95 19.09 -10.60
N TYR A 31 3.59 17.88 -10.17
CA TYR A 31 3.56 17.51 -8.75
C TYR A 31 4.88 16.97 -8.21
N GLY A 32 5.90 16.79 -9.06
CA GLY A 32 7.19 16.21 -8.67
C GLY A 32 7.83 16.89 -7.45
N ASP A 33 7.93 18.22 -7.48
CA ASP A 33 8.53 18.99 -6.39
C ASP A 33 7.72 18.90 -5.09
N ASN A 34 6.40 18.90 -5.19
CA ASN A 34 5.52 18.75 -4.04
C ASN A 34 5.63 17.35 -3.42
N ILE A 35 5.69 16.30 -4.25
CA ILE A 35 5.92 14.92 -3.80
C ILE A 35 7.25 14.82 -3.07
N LYS A 36 8.33 15.33 -3.65
CA LYS A 36 9.66 15.34 -3.03
C LYS A 36 9.65 16.06 -1.69
N THR A 37 9.05 17.25 -1.64
CA THR A 37 8.94 18.05 -0.41
C THR A 37 8.17 17.31 0.67
N THR A 38 7.05 16.68 0.31
CA THR A 38 6.22 15.91 1.25
C THR A 38 6.97 14.71 1.81
N VAL A 39 7.62 13.92 0.95
CA VAL A 39 8.41 12.75 1.38
C VAL A 39 9.53 13.17 2.34
N LYS A 40 10.25 14.25 2.04
CA LYS A 40 11.29 14.76 2.93
C LYS A 40 10.72 15.23 4.28
N ALA A 41 9.60 15.93 4.28
CA ALA A 41 8.95 16.38 5.51
C ALA A 41 8.51 15.18 6.37
N GLU A 42 7.94 14.14 5.77
CA GLU A 42 7.57 12.91 6.48
C GLU A 42 8.79 12.17 7.06
N LEU A 43 9.89 12.10 6.31
CA LEU A 43 11.14 11.50 6.78
C LEU A 43 11.77 12.31 7.92
N ALA A 44 11.74 13.64 7.84
CA ALA A 44 12.25 14.53 8.89
C ALA A 44 11.41 14.49 10.17
N ALA A 45 10.08 14.43 10.03
CA ALA A 45 9.15 14.39 11.16
C ALA A 45 9.08 13.01 11.83
N ARG A 46 9.70 11.98 11.24
CA ARG A 46 9.68 10.61 11.76
C ARG A 46 10.45 10.51 13.08
N TYR A 47 9.70 10.61 14.17
CA TYR A 47 10.19 10.42 15.52
C TYR A 47 9.68 9.10 16.11
N ILE A 48 10.55 8.40 16.85
CA ILE A 48 10.22 7.12 17.49
C ILE A 48 10.16 7.32 18.99
N PRO A 49 8.95 7.26 19.60
CA PRO A 49 8.79 7.39 21.04
C PRO A 49 9.59 6.31 21.79
N PHE A 50 10.04 6.64 23.00
CA PHE A 50 10.85 5.73 23.83
C PHE A 50 10.28 4.32 23.93
N ARG A 51 8.97 4.20 24.20
CA ARG A 51 8.28 2.90 24.34
C ARG A 51 8.29 2.04 23.07
N SER A 52 8.48 2.65 21.90
CA SER A 52 8.49 1.96 20.60
C SER A 52 9.90 1.66 20.09
N LYS A 53 10.96 2.17 20.73
CA LYS A 53 12.35 2.05 20.25
C LYS A 53 12.83 0.60 20.15
N SER A 54 12.54 -0.23 21.15
CA SER A 54 12.92 -1.65 21.13
C SER A 54 12.25 -2.40 19.98
N SER A 55 10.95 -2.20 19.80
CA SER A 55 10.18 -2.78 18.69
C SER A 55 10.66 -2.29 17.33
N TYR A 56 11.00 -1.01 17.20
CA TYR A 56 11.55 -0.47 15.97
C TYR A 56 12.90 -1.09 15.63
N TYR A 57 13.81 -1.16 16.60
CA TYR A 57 15.13 -1.74 16.40
C TYR A 57 15.04 -3.21 15.97
N GLU A 58 14.23 -4.00 16.67
CA GLU A 58 14.09 -5.42 16.36
C GLU A 58 13.39 -5.63 15.00
N ASN A 59 12.25 -4.98 14.76
CA ASN A 59 11.43 -5.28 13.59
C ASN A 59 11.85 -4.52 12.33
N THR A 60 12.31 -3.27 12.46
CA THR A 60 12.65 -2.44 11.30
C THR A 60 14.13 -2.45 10.99
N VAL A 61 15.01 -2.47 12.01
CA VAL A 61 16.46 -2.46 11.77
C VAL A 61 16.95 -3.89 11.55
N LYS A 62 16.88 -4.75 12.58
CA LYS A 62 17.43 -6.11 12.54
C LYS A 62 16.73 -7.03 11.54
N LYS A 63 15.41 -7.23 11.67
CA LYS A 63 14.67 -8.19 10.82
C LYS A 63 14.69 -7.84 9.33
N MET A 64 14.81 -6.56 8.98
CA MET A 64 14.93 -6.13 7.59
C MET A 64 16.39 -6.11 7.10
N GLY A 65 17.36 -6.46 7.93
CA GLY A 65 18.78 -6.58 7.57
C GLY A 65 19.56 -5.26 7.57
N PHE A 66 19.06 -4.19 8.19
CA PHE A 66 19.79 -2.94 8.33
C PHE A 66 20.74 -2.98 9.53
N THR A 67 21.86 -2.26 9.42
CA THR A 67 22.85 -2.10 10.50
C THR A 67 22.62 -0.87 11.37
N ASP A 68 21.88 0.12 10.86
CA ASP A 68 21.49 1.36 11.54
C ASP A 68 20.10 1.80 11.05
N ASP A 69 19.56 2.88 11.63
CA ASP A 69 18.28 3.45 11.23
C ASP A 69 18.26 3.82 9.73
N PRO A 70 17.44 3.15 8.91
CA PRO A 70 17.37 3.43 7.48
C PRO A 70 16.85 4.83 7.17
N ASN A 71 16.21 5.53 8.11
CA ASN A 71 15.75 6.90 7.89
C ASN A 71 16.90 7.88 7.61
N LYS A 72 18.09 7.63 8.19
CA LYS A 72 19.28 8.47 7.99
C LYS A 72 19.70 8.51 6.51
N SER A 73 19.76 7.34 5.86
CA SER A 73 20.13 7.27 4.44
C SER A 73 18.97 7.72 3.54
N ARG A 74 17.73 7.32 3.86
CA ARG A 74 16.54 7.67 3.08
C ARG A 74 16.32 9.17 2.98
N TYR A 75 16.56 9.92 4.06
CA TYR A 75 16.42 11.37 4.04
C TYR A 75 17.39 12.03 3.04
N GLN A 76 18.63 11.57 3.00
CA GLN A 76 19.63 12.05 2.02
C GLN A 76 19.24 11.63 0.60
N GLN A 77 18.86 10.37 0.40
CA GLN A 77 18.44 9.84 -0.90
C GLN A 77 17.17 10.52 -1.45
N ALA A 78 16.30 11.05 -0.58
CA ALA A 78 15.11 11.77 -1.00
C ALA A 78 15.44 13.09 -1.72
N GLU A 79 16.67 13.61 -1.60
CA GLU A 79 17.12 14.75 -2.42
C GLU A 79 17.23 14.40 -3.90
N ASP A 80 17.61 13.17 -4.21
CA ASP A 80 17.79 12.70 -5.58
C ASP A 80 16.49 12.16 -6.20
N LEU A 81 15.37 12.25 -5.46
CA LEU A 81 14.07 11.79 -5.94
C LEU A 81 13.59 12.65 -7.10
N THR A 82 13.55 12.06 -8.29
CA THR A 82 12.97 12.68 -9.49
C THR A 82 11.64 12.03 -9.85
N PHE A 83 10.77 12.78 -10.54
CA PHE A 83 9.52 12.23 -11.07
C PHE A 83 9.77 11.03 -12.00
N ASP A 84 10.83 11.08 -12.81
CA ASP A 84 11.16 10.00 -13.73
C ASP A 84 11.58 8.72 -12.98
N ASN A 85 12.22 8.83 -11.80
CA ASN A 85 12.48 7.67 -10.95
C ASN A 85 11.19 7.06 -10.36
N ILE A 86 10.22 7.88 -9.98
CA ILE A 86 8.91 7.42 -9.51
C ILE A 86 8.20 6.65 -10.62
N VAL A 87 8.20 7.19 -11.84
CA VAL A 87 7.62 6.56 -13.03
C VAL A 87 8.33 5.23 -13.35
N LYS A 88 9.65 5.20 -13.26
CA LYS A 88 10.43 3.97 -13.45
C LYS A 88 10.04 2.90 -12.42
N PHE A 89 10.01 3.26 -11.14
CA PHE A 89 9.61 2.35 -10.07
C PHE A 89 8.19 1.83 -10.27
N TYR A 90 7.25 2.70 -10.64
CA TYR A 90 5.88 2.31 -10.94
C TYR A 90 5.80 1.25 -12.05
N ASN A 91 6.47 1.49 -13.19
CA ASN A 91 6.46 0.57 -14.32
C ASN A 91 7.12 -0.78 -13.99
N GLU A 92 8.23 -0.76 -13.24
CA GLU A 92 9.00 -1.97 -12.91
C GLU A 92 8.40 -2.80 -11.78
N LYS A 93 7.79 -2.14 -10.79
CA LYS A 93 7.44 -2.79 -9.51
C LYS A 93 5.95 -2.79 -9.19
N ILE A 94 5.14 -1.91 -9.79
CA ILE A 94 3.73 -1.73 -9.40
C ILE A 94 2.78 -2.13 -10.53
N LYS A 95 2.96 -1.60 -11.75
CA LYS A 95 1.99 -1.67 -12.85
C LYS A 95 1.46 -3.08 -13.14
N ASN A 96 2.34 -4.07 -13.10
CA ASN A 96 2.01 -5.48 -13.40
C ASN A 96 2.16 -6.40 -12.17
N ALA A 97 2.31 -5.84 -10.97
CA ALA A 97 2.43 -6.65 -9.77
C ALA A 97 1.11 -7.36 -9.46
N PRO A 98 1.15 -8.60 -8.93
CA PRO A 98 -0.06 -9.28 -8.46
C PRO A 98 -0.68 -8.47 -7.32
N VAL A 99 -2.01 -8.29 -7.38
CA VAL A 99 -2.77 -7.52 -6.40
C VAL A 99 -3.66 -8.45 -5.59
N ILE A 100 -3.62 -8.32 -4.27
CA ILE A 100 -4.55 -8.99 -3.35
C ILE A 100 -5.68 -8.02 -3.04
N ILE A 101 -6.91 -8.38 -3.39
CA ILE A 101 -8.11 -7.60 -3.12
C ILE A 101 -8.80 -8.21 -1.90
N VAL A 102 -8.92 -7.43 -0.83
CA VAL A 102 -9.64 -7.83 0.39
C VAL A 102 -10.89 -6.98 0.52
N ILE A 103 -12.06 -7.62 0.45
CA ILE A 103 -13.36 -6.97 0.57
C ILE A 103 -13.97 -7.39 1.91
N HIS A 104 -14.30 -6.41 2.75
CA HIS A 104 -15.05 -6.63 3.97
C HIS A 104 -16.42 -5.96 3.85
N GLY A 105 -17.49 -6.75 3.94
CA GLY A 105 -18.85 -6.26 3.80
C GLY A 105 -19.87 -7.40 3.75
N ASN A 106 -21.15 -7.06 3.65
CA ASN A 106 -22.21 -8.06 3.54
C ASN A 106 -22.32 -8.55 2.07
N PRO A 107 -21.98 -9.82 1.78
CA PRO A 107 -21.93 -10.32 0.41
C PRO A 107 -23.29 -10.36 -0.28
N LYS A 108 -24.40 -10.26 0.46
CA LYS A 108 -25.76 -10.17 -0.13
C LYS A 108 -25.96 -8.91 -0.98
N TYR A 109 -25.20 -7.86 -0.70
CA TYR A 109 -25.35 -6.55 -1.34
C TYR A 109 -24.17 -6.21 -2.26
N ILE A 110 -23.30 -7.18 -2.54
CA ILE A 110 -22.12 -7.03 -3.38
C ILE A 110 -22.28 -7.97 -4.57
N ASP A 111 -22.09 -7.45 -5.79
CA ASP A 111 -22.10 -8.30 -6.98
C ASP A 111 -20.76 -9.05 -7.11
N LEU A 112 -20.67 -10.16 -6.39
CA LEU A 112 -19.49 -11.02 -6.38
C LEU A 112 -19.23 -11.66 -7.75
N LYS A 113 -20.26 -11.90 -8.57
CA LYS A 113 -20.09 -12.50 -9.89
C LYS A 113 -19.30 -11.58 -10.81
N SER A 114 -19.59 -10.27 -10.76
CA SER A 114 -18.81 -9.28 -11.51
C SER A 114 -17.38 -9.12 -10.99
N ILE A 115 -17.12 -9.36 -9.70
CA ILE A 115 -15.75 -9.37 -9.18
C ILE A 115 -15.01 -10.62 -9.67
N GLU A 116 -15.66 -11.78 -9.60
CA GLU A 116 -15.08 -13.05 -10.04
C GLU A 116 -14.72 -13.06 -11.53
N SER A 117 -15.58 -12.51 -12.37
CA SER A 117 -15.35 -12.45 -13.81
C SER A 117 -14.20 -11.53 -14.21
N LYS A 118 -13.95 -10.45 -13.46
CA LYS A 118 -12.92 -9.45 -13.76
C LYS A 118 -11.57 -9.71 -13.07
N TYR A 119 -11.60 -10.17 -11.82
CA TYR A 119 -10.43 -10.21 -10.94
C TYR A 119 -10.06 -11.62 -10.46
N GLY A 120 -10.84 -12.62 -10.87
CA GLY A 120 -10.61 -14.02 -10.53
C GLY A 120 -11.38 -14.46 -9.28
N LYS A 121 -11.21 -15.74 -8.94
CA LYS A 121 -12.02 -16.45 -7.95
C LYS A 121 -12.05 -15.73 -6.59
N VAL A 122 -13.26 -15.53 -6.06
CA VAL A 122 -13.46 -14.97 -4.72
C VAL A 122 -13.48 -16.11 -3.69
N ASN A 123 -12.53 -16.07 -2.75
CA ASN A 123 -12.48 -17.01 -1.64
C ASN A 123 -13.13 -16.39 -0.40
N ARG A 124 -14.27 -16.95 0.03
CA ARG A 124 -14.96 -16.47 1.23
C ARG A 124 -14.25 -17.00 2.48
N VAL A 125 -13.78 -16.08 3.32
CA VAL A 125 -13.19 -16.43 4.62
C VAL A 125 -14.27 -16.24 5.71
N PRO A 126 -14.70 -17.31 6.41
CA PRO A 126 -15.66 -17.20 7.50
C PRO A 126 -15.01 -16.55 8.74
N MET A 127 -15.81 -15.87 9.55
CA MET A 127 -15.32 -15.17 10.74
C MET A 127 -14.61 -16.09 11.73
N THR A 128 -15.06 -17.33 11.83
CA THR A 128 -14.44 -18.37 12.68
C THR A 128 -13.00 -18.72 12.29
N LYS A 129 -12.57 -18.41 11.06
CA LYS A 129 -11.18 -18.58 10.60
C LYS A 129 -10.32 -17.33 10.76
N ILE A 130 -10.91 -16.14 10.86
CA ILE A 130 -10.15 -14.87 10.94
C ILE A 130 -9.56 -14.65 12.33
N PHE A 131 -10.22 -15.15 13.38
CA PHE A 131 -9.78 -14.99 14.78
C PHE A 131 -9.07 -16.21 15.37
N LYS A 132 -9.00 -17.32 14.63
CA LYS A 132 -8.09 -18.41 14.99
C LYS A 132 -6.72 -17.97 14.51
N GLY A 133 -5.92 -17.40 15.41
CA GLY A 133 -4.56 -16.96 15.11
C GLY A 133 -3.84 -18.03 14.31
N GLY A 134 -3.61 -17.76 13.03
CA GLY A 134 -2.78 -18.61 12.20
C GLY A 134 -1.36 -18.52 12.72
N GLU A 135 -0.66 -19.65 12.79
CA GLU A 135 0.79 -19.61 12.79
C GLU A 135 1.23 -18.84 11.53
N LEU A 136 1.92 -17.73 11.75
CA LEU A 136 2.62 -16.98 10.71
C LEU A 136 3.83 -17.76 10.23
#